data_AF-A0A355DKH6-F1
#
_entry.id   AF-A0A355DKH6-F1
#
_cell.length_a   1.000
_cell.length_b   1.000
_cell.length_c   1.000
_cell.angle_alpha   90.00
_cell.angle_beta   90.00
_cell.angle_gamma   90.00
#
_symmetry.space_group_name_H-M   'P 1'
#
loop_
_entity.id
_entity.type
_entity.pdbx_description
1 polymer ?
#
loop_
_entity_poly.entity_id
_entity_poly.type
_entity_poly.pdbx_seq_one_letter_code
_entity_poly.pdbx_strand_id
1 'polypeptide(L)'
;MVERSLRASPQGIKSAETALIGFRLTQQQLADALEVTRQPISKFFNGKPVACELFVRICEKLKLDWQAIALFVAQEGRRAITSGS
;
A
#
# COMPACT_ATOMS: atom_id res chain seq x y z
N MET A 1 -16.45 9.21 -5.72
CA MET A 1 -15.27 9.76 -5.01
C MET A 1 -14.06 9.37 -5.83
N VAL A 2 -13.15 10.29 -6.17
CA VAL A 2 -11.91 9.90 -6.88
C VAL A 2 -11.10 9.05 -5.90
N GLU A 3 -11.09 7.74 -6.13
CA GLU A 3 -10.35 6.75 -5.34
C GLU A 3 -8.86 7.10 -5.41
N ARG A 4 -8.36 7.87 -4.43
CA ARG A 4 -6.93 8.15 -4.33
C ARG A 4 -6.24 6.86 -3.91
N SER A 5 -5.28 6.41 -4.69
CA SER A 5 -4.47 5.25 -4.35
C SER A 5 -3.15 5.66 -3.72
N LEU A 6 -2.71 4.88 -2.74
CA LEU A 6 -1.44 5.04 -2.05
C LEU A 6 -0.58 3.83 -2.33
N ARG A 7 0.73 4.03 -2.39
CA ARG A 7 1.71 2.93 -2.35
C ARG A 7 2.70 3.18 -1.22
N ALA A 8 3.27 2.11 -0.67
CA ALA A 8 4.28 2.24 0.35
C ALA A 8 5.62 2.63 -0.26
N SER A 9 6.36 3.52 0.40
CA SER A 9 7.76 3.79 0.10
C SER A 9 8.62 2.54 0.32
N PRO A 10 9.78 2.41 -0.34
CA PRO A 10 10.69 1.28 -0.10
C PRO A 10 11.09 1.12 1.37
N GLN A 11 11.31 2.23 2.09
CA GLN A 11 11.56 2.21 3.53
C GLN A 11 10.33 1.77 4.32
N GLY A 12 9.14 2.25 3.93
CA GLY A 12 7.87 1.86 4.51
C GLY A 12 7.56 0.37 4.40
N ILE A 13 7.88 -0.24 3.27
CA ILE A 13 7.75 -1.68 3.05
C ILE A 13 8.62 -2.44 4.06
N LYS A 14 9.89 -2.06 4.22
CA LYS A 14 10.80 -2.69 5.20
C LYS A 14 10.29 -2.54 6.63
N SER A 15 9.75 -1.37 6.98
CA SER A 15 9.12 -1.16 8.30
C SER A 15 7.91 -2.07 8.50
N ALA A 16 7.08 -2.23 7.47
CA ALA A 16 5.92 -3.12 7.51
C ALA A 16 6.30 -4.61 7.57
N GLU A 17 7.36 -5.03 6.87
CA GLU A 17 7.90 -6.39 6.97
C GLU A 17 8.43 -6.67 8.37
N THR A 18 9.16 -5.72 8.95
CA THR A 18 9.64 -5.81 10.34
C THR A 18 8.47 -5.91 11.32
N ALA A 19 7.41 -5.11 11.13
CA ALA A 19 6.21 -5.18 11.95
C ALA A 19 5.50 -6.55 11.82
N LEU A 20 5.34 -7.09 10.60
CA LEU A 20 4.77 -8.42 10.38
C LEU A 20 5.51 -9.49 11.19
N ILE A 21 6.84 -9.47 11.16
CA ILE A 21 7.70 -10.40 11.91
C ILE A 21 7.50 -10.20 13.42
N GLY A 22 7.51 -8.94 13.89
CA GLY A 22 7.30 -8.60 15.30
C GLY A 22 5.94 -9.06 15.84
N PHE A 23 4.89 -8.96 15.04
CA PHE A 23 3.55 -9.44 15.39
C PHE A 23 3.32 -10.94 15.11
N ARG A 24 4.32 -11.66 14.58
CA ARG A 24 4.20 -13.06 14.14
C ARG A 24 3.03 -13.29 13.17
N LEU A 25 2.76 -12.31 12.31
CA LEU A 25 1.71 -12.37 11.31
C LEU A 25 2.28 -12.79 9.95
N THR A 26 1.44 -13.43 9.14
CA THR A 26 1.68 -13.61 7.71
C THR A 26 0.85 -12.61 6.92
N GLN A 27 1.16 -12.40 5.63
CA GLN A 27 0.29 -11.59 4.76
C GLN A 27 -1.12 -12.17 4.64
N GLN A 28 -1.29 -13.49 4.78
CA GLN A 28 -2.60 -14.14 4.77
C GLN A 28 -3.37 -13.80 6.06
N GLN A 29 -2.75 -14.00 7.23
CA GLN A 29 -3.35 -13.65 8.52
C GLN A 29 -3.72 -12.17 8.63
N LEU A 30 -2.91 -11.29 8.03
CA LEU A 30 -3.23 -9.86 7.93
C LEU A 30 -4.44 -9.60 7.03
N ALA A 31 -4.55 -10.32 5.91
CA ALA A 31 -5.70 -10.22 5.02
C ALA A 31 -6.99 -10.69 5.72
N ASP A 32 -6.93 -11.84 6.39
CA ASP A 32 -8.03 -12.39 7.17
C ASP A 32 -8.46 -11.43 8.29
N ALA A 33 -7.51 -10.84 9.01
CA ALA A 33 -7.78 -9.87 10.08
C ALA A 33 -8.34 -8.52 9.60
N LEU A 34 -8.24 -8.22 8.30
CA LEU A 34 -8.80 -7.03 7.67
C LEU A 34 -10.04 -7.35 6.84
N GLU A 35 -10.45 -8.62 6.80
CA GLU A 35 -11.59 -9.13 6.02
C GLU A 35 -11.46 -8.80 4.51
N VAL A 36 -10.24 -8.92 3.99
CA VAL A 36 -9.92 -8.69 2.58
C VAL A 36 -9.22 -9.91 1.98
N THR A 37 -9.18 -9.98 0.65
CA THR A 37 -8.34 -10.98 -0.03
C THR A 37 -6.85 -10.66 0.18
N ARG A 38 -5.99 -11.67 0.00
CA ARG A 38 -4.52 -11.49 0.09
C ARG A 38 -3.96 -10.58 -1.00
N GLN A 39 -4.67 -10.43 -2.12
CA GLN A 39 -4.19 -9.69 -3.30
C GLN A 39 -3.78 -8.24 -2.99
N PRO A 40 -4.62 -7.39 -2.35
CA PRO A 40 -4.22 -6.04 -1.97
C PRO A 40 -3.10 -6.00 -0.92
N ILE A 41 -3.05 -6.96 0.01
CA ILE A 41 -1.95 -7.05 0.98
C ILE A 41 -0.63 -7.28 0.24
N SER A 42 -0.60 -8.24 -0.70
CA SER A 42 0.56 -8.48 -1.55
C SER A 42 0.95 -7.23 -2.36
N LYS A 43 -0.03 -6.49 -2.91
CA LYS A 43 0.25 -5.21 -3.61
C LYS A 43 0.95 -4.21 -2.70
N PHE A 44 0.47 -4.02 -1.46
CA PHE A 44 1.09 -3.13 -0.48
C PHE A 44 2.57 -3.48 -0.24
N PHE A 45 2.88 -4.75 0.06
CA PHE A 45 4.26 -5.19 0.30
C PHE A 45 5.15 -5.20 -0.94
N ASN A 46 4.56 -5.18 -2.15
CA ASN A 46 5.30 -5.04 -3.40
C ASN A 46 5.41 -3.58 -3.88
N GLY A 47 5.00 -2.59 -3.06
CA GLY A 47 5.04 -1.17 -3.44
C GLY A 47 4.08 -0.82 -4.58
N LYS A 48 3.05 -1.63 -4.81
CA LYS A 48 2.00 -1.37 -5.80
C LYS A 48 0.89 -0.51 -5.19
N PRO A 49 0.18 0.29 -6.00
CA PRO A 49 -0.93 1.10 -5.50
C PRO A 49 -2.05 0.24 -4.92
N VAL A 50 -2.59 0.68 -3.79
CA VAL A 50 -3.77 0.13 -3.11
C VAL A 50 -4.73 1.27 -2.75
N ALA A 51 -5.99 0.94 -2.45
CA ALA A 51 -6.97 1.93 -2.02
C ALA A 51 -6.49 2.63 -0.73
N CYS A 52 -6.69 3.94 -0.63
CA CYS A 52 -6.25 4.73 0.53
C CYS A 52 -6.80 4.18 1.85
N GLU A 53 -8.10 3.83 1.90
CA GLU A 53 -8.70 3.23 3.09
C GLU A 53 -7.98 1.95 3.53
N LEU A 54 -7.73 1.04 2.59
CA LEU A 54 -7.05 -0.21 2.89
C LEU A 54 -5.58 0.01 3.28
N PHE A 55 -4.89 0.98 2.66
CA PHE A 55 -3.53 1.36 3.04
C PHE A 55 -3.47 1.79 4.50
N VAL A 56 -4.38 2.68 4.92
CA VAL A 56 -4.48 3.18 6.29
C VAL A 56 -4.76 2.02 7.25
N ARG A 57 -5.75 1.18 6.95
CA ARG A 57 -6.11 0.01 7.78
C ARG A 57 -4.94 -0.97 7.96
N ILE A 58 -4.15 -1.22 6.92
CA ILE A 58 -2.93 -2.04 7.01
C ILE A 58 -1.93 -1.41 7.99
N CYS A 59 -1.68 -0.11 7.87
CA CYS A 59 -0.73 0.61 8.73
C CYS A 59 -1.20 0.61 10.18
N GLU A 60 -2.50 0.85 10.44
CA GLU A 60 -3.07 0.81 11.78
C GLU A 60 -2.92 -0.58 12.43
N LYS A 61 -3.17 -1.65 11.67
CA LYS A 61 -3.00 -3.02 12.14
C LYS A 61 -1.54 -3.35 12.46
N LEU A 62 -0.61 -2.78 11.71
CA LEU A 62 0.84 -2.94 11.92
C LEU A 62 1.45 -1.87 12.84
N LYS A 63 0.64 -1.00 13.45
CA LYS A 63 1.09 0.09 14.33
C LYS A 63 2.12 1.02 13.66
N LEU A 64 1.91 1.34 12.39
CA LEU A 64 2.74 2.25 11.61
C LEU A 64 2.02 3.58 11.35
N ASP A 65 2.79 4.67 11.32
CA ASP A 65 2.29 5.94 10.82
C ASP A 65 2.19 5.90 9.29
N TRP A 66 0.96 5.90 8.78
CA TRP A 66 0.73 5.74 7.35
C TRP A 66 1.23 6.96 6.55
N GLN A 67 1.19 8.16 7.13
CA GLN A 67 1.60 9.40 6.47
C GLN A 67 3.11 9.44 6.24
N ALA A 68 3.88 8.90 7.18
CA ALA A 68 5.34 8.80 7.09
C ALA A 68 5.81 7.84 5.98
N ILE A 69 5.00 6.85 5.61
CA ILE A 69 5.40 5.79 4.67
C ILE A 69 4.68 5.82 3.32
N ALA A 70 3.60 6.58 3.20
CA ALA A 70 2.79 6.67 1.99
C ALA A 70 3.45 7.52 0.88
N LEU A 71 3.32 7.06 -0.36
CA LEU A 71 3.55 7.85 -1.57
C LEU A 71 2.22 8.01 -2.31
N PHE A 72 1.83 9.26 -2.53
CA PHE A 72 0.65 9.59 -3.31
C PHE A 72 0.88 9.25 -4.78
N VAL A 73 0.01 8.40 -5.33
CA VAL A 73 0.01 8.11 -6.76
C VAL A 73 -1.01 9.05 -7.39
N ALA A 74 -0.53 10.15 -7.97
CA ALA A 74 -1.36 10.91 -8.91
C ALA A 74 -1.78 9.93 -10.01
N GLN A 75 -3.08 9.87 -10.30
CA GLN A 75 -3.58 9.08 -11.42
C GLN A 75 -2.89 9.62 -12.69
N GLU A 76 -1.90 8.91 -13.22
CA GLU A 76 -1.29 9.18 -14.52
C GLU A 76 -2.33 8.85 -15.60
N GLY A 77 -3.31 9.74 -15.74
CA GLY A 77 -4.14 9.84 -16.92
C GLY A 77 -3.29 10.37 -18.05
N ARG A 78 -2.63 9.47 -18.78
CA ARG A 78 -2.36 9.55 -20.23
C ARG A 78 -2.15 10.98 -20.77
N ARG A 79 -0.89 11.42 -20.86
CA ARG A 79 -0.46 12.26 -22.00
C ARG A 79 0.51 11.46 -22.87
N ALA A 80 -0.08 10.64 -23.74
CA ALA A 80 0.51 10.49 -25.06
C ALA A 80 0.33 11.86 -25.75
N ILE A 81 1.40 12.62 -25.88
CA ILE A 81 1.54 13.56 -26.99
C ILE A 81 2.78 13.14 -27.77
N THR A 82 2.56 12.48 -28.89
CA THR A 82 3.49 12.47 -30.01
C THR A 82 3.72 13.92 -30.41
N SER A 83 4.93 14.43 -30.25
CA SER A 83 5.36 15.65 -30.94
C SER A 83 6.40 15.21 -31.96
N GLY A 84 5.95 15.10 -33.20
CA GLY A 84 6.83 14.97 -34.36
C GLY A 84 7.65 16.24 -34.54
N SER A 85 8.84 16.07 -35.09
CA SER A 85 9.63 17.09 -35.76
C SER A 85 10.19 16.47 -37.02
#